data_AF-A0A090EQD8-F1
#
_entry.id   AF-A0A090EQD8-F1
#
_cell.length_a   1.000
_cell.length_b   1.000
_cell.length_c   1.000
_cell.angle_alpha   90.00
_cell.angle_beta   90.00
_cell.angle_gamma   90.00
#
_symmetry.space_group_name_H-M   'P 1'
#
loop_
_entity.id
_entity.type
_entity.pdbx_description
1 polymer ?
#
loop_
_entity_poly.entity_id
_entity_poly.type
_entity_poly.pdbx_seq_one_letter_code
_entity_poly.pdbx_strand_id
1 'polypeptide(L)'
;MADSDNSTTLHPVTRRSLLARTAIAMAGSKPKAVADSVFERHQSKNVMIELADGSTVTLNSLDSLRDMLCEGSVDPAIGAKVEAELLAHQRRWDAFDRAIGYSAALRAESEAADRAEPLLKALSETPAKFPCRSGS
;
A
#
# COMPACT_ATOMS: atom_id res chain seq x y z
N MET A 1 48.81 -16.60 6.65
CA MET A 1 47.43 -16.44 6.14
C MET A 1 46.52 -16.41 7.35
N ALA A 2 46.07 -15.22 7.72
CA ALA A 2 45.11 -14.97 8.77
C ALA A 2 44.02 -14.11 8.13
N ASP A 3 42.83 -14.68 7.99
CA ASP A 3 41.64 -13.99 7.51
C ASP A 3 40.57 -14.18 8.59
N SER A 4 40.42 -13.15 9.41
CA SER A 4 39.27 -12.95 10.31
C SER A 4 39.49 -11.61 10.96
N ASP A 5 38.66 -10.65 10.61
CA ASP A 5 37.99 -9.71 11.53
C ASP A 5 37.32 -8.61 10.69
N ASN A 6 36.35 -9.00 9.86
CA ASN A 6 35.37 -8.04 9.35
C ASN A 6 34.03 -8.31 10.04
N SER A 7 33.91 -7.82 11.27
CA SER A 7 32.66 -7.74 12.01
C SER A 7 31.81 -6.62 11.44
N THR A 8 31.17 -6.86 10.29
CA THR A 8 30.04 -6.03 9.87
C THR A 8 28.87 -6.44 10.75
N THR A 9 28.54 -5.62 11.74
CA THR A 9 27.30 -5.72 12.51
C THR A 9 26.13 -5.65 11.55
N LEU A 10 25.63 -6.82 11.12
CA LEU A 10 24.44 -6.92 10.30
C LEU A 10 23.26 -6.51 11.18
N HIS A 11 22.71 -5.31 10.92
CA HIS A 11 21.41 -4.94 11.44
C HIS A 11 20.40 -6.02 11.06
N PRO A 12 19.61 -6.56 12.00
CA PRO A 12 18.59 -7.53 11.69
C PRO A 12 17.43 -6.81 11.01
N VAL A 13 17.52 -6.57 9.71
CA VAL A 13 16.35 -6.17 8.89
C VAL A 13 15.58 -7.42 8.49
N THR A 14 15.23 -8.25 9.48
CA THR A 14 14.24 -9.31 9.32
C THR A 14 12.91 -8.78 9.80
N ARG A 15 12.21 -8.02 8.95
CA ARG A 15 10.73 -7.95 8.84
C ARG A 15 10.31 -6.85 7.86
N ARG A 16 10.10 -7.22 6.60
CA ARG A 16 9.10 -6.70 5.62
C ARG A 16 9.56 -6.83 4.15
N SER A 17 10.07 -8.00 3.76
CA SER A 17 10.23 -8.34 2.32
C SER A 17 9.69 -9.74 1.96
N LEU A 18 8.72 -10.25 2.75
CA LEU A 18 8.10 -11.56 2.49
C LEU A 18 6.56 -11.51 2.44
N LEU A 19 5.97 -10.35 2.17
CA LEU A 19 4.56 -10.23 1.77
C LEU A 19 4.38 -9.61 0.38
N ALA A 20 5.46 -9.49 -0.40
CA ALA A 20 5.39 -9.09 -1.81
C ALA A 20 5.38 -10.30 -2.78
N ARG A 21 5.49 -11.54 -2.28
CA ARG A 21 5.65 -12.74 -3.12
C ARG A 21 4.99 -13.99 -2.53
N THR A 22 3.66 -14.06 -2.61
CA THR A 22 2.83 -15.28 -2.66
C THR A 22 1.39 -14.85 -2.99
N ALA A 23 1.00 -14.79 -4.26
CA ALA A 23 0.44 -15.85 -5.11
C ALA A 23 -1.10 -15.76 -5.23
N ILE A 24 -1.55 -15.30 -6.40
CA ILE A 24 -2.66 -15.82 -7.22
C ILE A 24 -3.71 -16.64 -6.44
N ALA A 25 -4.77 -15.98 -5.95
CA ALA A 25 -6.14 -16.52 -5.82
C ALA A 25 -7.05 -15.46 -5.15
N MET A 26 -7.21 -14.30 -5.78
CA MET A 26 -8.39 -13.45 -5.56
C MET A 26 -9.09 -13.34 -6.91
N ALA A 27 -9.75 -14.43 -7.30
CA ALA A 27 -10.73 -14.38 -8.38
C ALA A 27 -11.82 -13.39 -7.96
N GLY A 28 -11.70 -12.14 -8.40
CA GLY A 28 -12.69 -11.09 -8.16
C GLY A 28 -12.16 -9.73 -7.69
N SER A 29 -10.87 -9.58 -7.32
CA SER A 29 -10.34 -8.26 -6.94
C SER A 29 -9.44 -7.69 -8.03
N LYS A 30 -9.87 -6.57 -8.62
CA LYS A 30 -9.10 -5.85 -9.64
C LYS A 30 -7.76 -5.39 -9.03
N PRO A 31 -6.60 -5.84 -9.55
CA PRO A 31 -5.27 -5.49 -9.03
C PRO A 31 -5.08 -3.99 -8.83
N LYS A 32 -5.62 -3.17 -9.74
CA LYS A 32 -5.63 -1.71 -9.62
C LYS A 32 -6.32 -1.19 -8.35
N ALA A 33 -7.49 -1.72 -7.99
CA ALA A 33 -8.19 -1.30 -6.77
C ALA A 33 -7.45 -1.75 -5.50
N VAL A 34 -6.72 -2.86 -5.58
CA VAL A 34 -5.82 -3.31 -4.51
C VAL A 34 -4.62 -2.36 -4.38
N ALA A 35 -4.01 -1.95 -5.49
CA ALA A 35 -2.92 -0.98 -5.49
C ALA A 35 -3.33 0.38 -4.92
N ASP A 36 -4.49 0.88 -5.33
CA ASP A 36 -5.03 2.15 -4.83
C ASP A 36 -5.29 2.08 -3.31
N SER A 37 -5.86 0.97 -2.81
CA SER A 37 -6.12 0.79 -1.37
C SER A 37 -4.88 0.51 -0.52
N VAL A 38 -3.87 -0.17 -1.06
CA VAL A 38 -2.57 -0.38 -0.42
C VAL A 38 -1.80 0.94 -0.34
N PHE A 39 -1.80 1.72 -1.42
CA PHE A 39 -1.18 3.04 -1.47
C PHE A 39 -1.78 3.98 -0.42
N GLU A 40 -3.12 4.04 -0.31
CA GLU A 40 -3.81 4.84 0.70
C GLU A 40 -3.45 4.43 2.15
N ARG A 41 -3.41 3.12 2.44
CA ARG A 41 -3.06 2.63 3.80
C ARG A 41 -1.64 2.98 4.23
N HIS A 42 -0.72 3.22 3.29
CA HIS A 42 0.67 3.53 3.61
C HIS A 42 0.92 5.03 3.86
N GLN A 43 -0.05 5.90 3.58
CA GLN A 43 0.11 7.36 3.63
C GLN A 43 -0.63 8.03 4.78
N SER A 44 -1.44 7.29 5.55
CA SER A 44 -2.24 7.90 6.61
C SER A 44 -1.37 8.37 7.77
N LYS A 45 -1.39 9.69 8.01
CA LYS A 45 -0.91 10.26 9.27
C LYS A 45 -2.04 10.27 10.27
N ASN A 46 -1.74 9.73 11.45
CA ASN A 46 -2.59 9.84 12.61
C ASN A 46 -2.37 11.21 13.27
N VAL A 47 -3.41 12.02 13.36
CA VAL A 47 -3.44 13.28 14.11
C VAL A 47 -4.43 13.09 15.27
N MET A 48 -3.99 13.35 16.49
CA MET A 48 -4.88 13.32 17.65
C MET A 48 -5.52 14.68 17.83
N ILE A 49 -6.83 14.70 18.06
CA ILE A 49 -7.61 15.90 18.33
C ILE A 49 -8.39 15.73 19.62
N GLU A 50 -8.56 16.82 20.36
CA GLU A 50 -9.45 16.88 21.53
C GLU A 50 -10.83 17.38 21.07
N LEU A 51 -11.87 16.63 21.42
CA LEU A 51 -13.27 16.94 21.16
C LEU A 51 -13.82 17.90 22.24
N ALA A 52 -14.96 18.51 21.94
CA ALA A 52 -15.61 19.44 22.86
C ALA A 52 -16.06 18.80 24.20
N ASP A 53 -16.25 17.47 24.21
CA ASP A 53 -16.55 16.69 25.41
C ASP A 53 -15.29 16.32 26.23
N GLY A 54 -14.11 16.74 25.78
CA GLY A 54 -12.82 16.45 26.40
C GLY A 54 -12.25 15.07 26.07
N SER A 55 -12.83 14.35 25.10
CA SER A 55 -12.29 13.08 24.62
C SER A 55 -11.30 13.28 23.46
N THR A 56 -10.27 12.42 23.41
CA THR A 56 -9.28 12.45 22.33
C THR A 56 -9.65 11.46 21.23
N VAL A 57 -9.74 11.93 19.99
CA VAL A 57 -9.93 11.08 18.80
C VAL A 57 -8.70 11.10 17.91
N THR A 58 -8.33 9.94 17.38
CA THR A 58 -7.27 9.83 16.37
C THR A 58 -7.88 9.87 14.97
N LEU A 59 -7.48 10.88 14.21
CA LEU A 59 -7.86 11.06 12.82
C LEU A 59 -6.79 10.54 11.88
N ASN A 60 -7.20 9.74 10.90
CA ASN A 60 -6.34 9.16 9.88
C ASN A 60 -6.70 9.62 8.46
N SER A 61 -7.82 10.33 8.29
CA SER A 61 -8.33 10.82 7.01
C SER A 61 -8.95 12.21 7.16
N LEU A 62 -8.86 12.99 6.09
CA LEU A 62 -9.47 14.30 5.97
C LEU A 62 -11.00 14.21 5.84
N ASP A 63 -11.52 13.12 5.27
CA ASP A 63 -12.97 12.87 5.21
C ASP A 63 -13.55 12.64 6.61
N SER A 64 -12.85 11.88 7.45
CA SER A 64 -13.26 11.68 8.85
C SER A 64 -13.26 12.98 9.67
N LEU A 65 -12.38 13.93 9.36
CA LEU A 65 -12.40 15.27 9.96
C LEU A 65 -13.62 16.07 9.49
N ARG A 66 -13.95 16.01 8.20
CA ARG A 66 -15.10 16.72 7.63
C ARG A 66 -16.42 16.20 8.19
N ASP A 67 -16.55 14.90 8.33
CA ASP A 67 -17.72 14.28 8.94
C ASP A 67 -17.93 14.77 10.39
N MET A 68 -16.86 14.80 11.21
CA MET A 68 -16.93 15.32 12.58
C MET A 68 -17.22 16.83 12.65
N LEU A 69 -16.72 17.63 11.69
CA LEU A 69 -17.06 19.04 11.58
C LEU A 69 -18.54 19.25 11.21
N CYS A 70 -19.09 18.42 10.32
CA CYS A 70 -20.51 18.43 9.98
C CYS A 70 -21.39 18.06 11.18
N GLU A 71 -20.93 17.15 12.05
CA GLU A 71 -21.60 16.76 13.29
C GLU A 71 -21.47 17.80 14.42
N GLY A 72 -20.60 18.79 14.26
CA GLY A 72 -20.35 19.83 15.27
C GLY A 72 -19.58 19.35 16.50
N SER A 73 -18.90 18.21 16.41
CA SER A 73 -18.16 17.60 17.54
C SER A 73 -16.78 18.24 17.77
N VAL A 74 -16.27 18.97 16.77
CA VAL A 74 -14.96 19.65 16.79
C VAL A 74 -15.16 21.15 16.63
N ASP A 75 -14.42 21.94 17.41
CA ASP A 75 -14.34 23.38 17.20
C ASP A 75 -13.81 23.72 15.79
N PRO A 76 -14.45 24.61 15.02
CA PRO A 76 -14.08 24.87 13.63
C PRO A 76 -12.65 25.41 13.47
N ALA A 77 -12.10 26.13 14.46
CA ALA A 77 -10.72 26.61 14.40
C ALA A 77 -9.72 25.46 14.66
N ILE A 78 -10.03 24.54 15.57
CA ILE A 78 -9.28 23.29 15.75
C ILE A 78 -9.33 22.46 14.46
N GLY A 79 -10.51 22.32 13.86
CA GLY A 79 -10.70 21.60 12.60
C GLY A 79 -9.86 22.17 11.46
N ALA A 80 -9.88 23.49 11.26
CA ALA A 80 -9.08 24.14 10.21
C ALA A 80 -7.57 23.90 10.38
N LYS A 81 -7.07 23.88 11.62
CA LYS A 81 -5.65 23.59 11.91
C LYS A 81 -5.30 22.14 11.58
N VAL A 82 -6.16 21.20 11.96
CA VAL A 82 -5.95 19.77 11.70
C VAL A 82 -6.01 19.49 10.20
N GLU A 83 -6.97 20.09 9.49
CA GLU A 83 -7.07 20.00 8.02
C GLU A 83 -5.80 20.51 7.35
N ALA A 84 -5.29 21.68 7.78
CA ALA A 84 -4.05 22.24 7.26
C ALA A 84 -2.84 21.33 7.49
N GLU A 85 -2.74 20.69 8.66
CA GLU A 85 -1.66 19.75 8.97
C GLU A 85 -1.72 18.48 8.11
N LEU A 86 -2.91 17.91 7.94
CA LEU A 86 -3.15 16.75 7.08
C LEU A 86 -2.81 17.07 5.62
N LEU A 87 -3.24 18.23 5.11
CA LEU A 87 -2.91 18.67 3.74
C LEU A 87 -1.41 18.94 3.57
N ALA A 88 -0.75 19.56 4.56
CA ALA A 88 0.68 19.77 4.51
C ALA A 88 1.44 18.44 4.49
N HIS A 89 0.94 17.44 5.23
CA HIS A 89 1.50 16.10 5.20
C HIS A 89 1.31 15.41 3.86
N GLN A 90 0.09 15.45 3.30
CA GLN A 90 -0.19 14.88 1.98
C GLN A 90 0.75 15.47 0.92
N ARG A 91 0.92 16.79 0.90
CA ARG A 91 1.85 17.46 -0.03
C ARG A 91 3.29 16.98 0.11
N ARG A 92 3.75 16.75 1.35
CA ARG A 92 5.10 16.21 1.60
C ARG A 92 5.24 14.78 1.08
N TRP A 93 4.23 13.94 1.27
CA TRP A 93 4.22 12.60 0.72
C TRP A 93 4.16 12.60 -0.79
N ASP A 94 3.25 13.36 -1.40
CA ASP A 94 3.14 13.46 -2.86
C ASP A 94 4.47 13.92 -3.48
N ALA A 95 5.17 14.86 -2.83
CA ALA A 95 6.47 15.32 -3.29
C ALA A 95 7.53 14.21 -3.15
N PHE A 96 7.55 13.49 -2.04
CA PHE A 96 8.48 12.38 -1.81
C PHE A 96 8.20 11.23 -2.78
N ASP A 97 6.94 10.84 -2.94
CA ASP A 97 6.48 9.82 -3.89
C ASP A 97 6.85 10.19 -5.33
N ARG A 98 6.65 11.46 -5.75
CA ARG A 98 7.13 11.94 -7.05
C ARG A 98 8.65 11.85 -7.20
N ALA A 99 9.40 12.02 -6.12
CA ALA A 99 10.86 11.94 -6.15
C ALA A 99 11.36 10.49 -6.23
N ILE A 100 10.70 9.54 -5.56
CA ILE A 100 11.12 8.14 -5.51
C ILE A 100 10.39 7.24 -6.52
N GLY A 101 9.26 7.70 -7.07
CA GLY A 101 8.43 7.00 -8.05
C GLY A 101 7.66 5.80 -7.51
N TYR A 102 7.41 5.70 -6.20
CA TYR A 102 6.83 4.50 -5.59
C TYR A 102 5.43 4.18 -6.11
N SER A 103 4.51 5.15 -6.11
CA SER A 103 3.15 5.00 -6.65
C SER A 103 3.16 4.66 -8.15
N ALA A 104 4.08 5.28 -8.90
CA ALA A 104 4.24 5.06 -10.32
C ALA A 104 4.68 3.62 -10.60
N ALA A 105 5.64 3.09 -9.83
CA ALA A 105 6.07 1.70 -9.90
C ALA A 105 4.94 0.75 -9.53
N LEU A 106 4.24 0.98 -8.41
CA LEU A 106 3.12 0.15 -7.97
C LEU A 106 2.00 0.08 -9.02
N ARG A 107 1.70 1.21 -9.68
CA ARG A 107 0.71 1.26 -10.76
C ARG A 107 1.16 0.49 -12.00
N ALA A 108 2.44 0.62 -12.38
CA ALA A 108 2.99 -0.12 -13.52
C ALA A 108 3.01 -1.64 -13.27
N GLU A 109 3.36 -2.06 -12.06
CA GLU A 109 3.28 -3.47 -11.64
C GLU A 109 1.85 -4.01 -11.71
N SER A 110 0.88 -3.22 -11.24
CA SER A 110 -0.54 -3.60 -11.27
C SER A 110 -1.06 -3.72 -12.71
N GLU A 111 -0.70 -2.78 -13.58
CA GLU A 111 -1.03 -2.85 -15.00
C GLU A 111 -0.36 -4.05 -15.69
N ALA A 112 0.88 -4.37 -15.34
CA ALA A 112 1.55 -5.56 -15.84
C ALA A 112 0.85 -6.84 -15.37
N ALA A 113 0.36 -6.88 -14.13
CA ALA A 113 -0.43 -7.99 -13.61
C ALA A 113 -1.77 -8.13 -14.34
N ASP A 114 -2.50 -7.02 -14.56
CA ASP A 114 -3.75 -7.00 -15.32
C ASP A 114 -3.55 -7.56 -16.74
N ARG A 115 -2.45 -7.20 -17.41
CA ARG A 115 -2.10 -7.70 -18.75
C ARG A 115 -1.71 -9.19 -18.74
N ALA A 116 -1.13 -9.69 -17.66
CA ALA A 116 -0.69 -11.08 -17.54
C ALA A 116 -1.85 -12.05 -17.24
N GLU A 117 -2.91 -11.58 -16.58
CA GLU A 117 -4.08 -12.39 -16.20
C GLU A 117 -4.69 -13.20 -17.37
N PRO A 118 -5.00 -12.62 -18.55
CA PRO A 118 -5.56 -13.39 -19.66
C PRO A 118 -4.59 -14.44 -20.23
N LEU A 119 -3.27 -14.18 -20.18
CA LEU A 119 -2.25 -15.14 -20.64
C LEU A 119 -2.16 -16.34 -19.70
N LEU A 120 -2.19 -16.10 -18.39
CA LEU A 120 -2.20 -17.16 -17.38
C LEU A 120 -3.48 -17.99 -17.49
N LYS A 121 -4.63 -17.34 -17.74
CA LYS A 121 -5.89 -18.03 -18.00
C LYS A 121 -5.78 -18.94 -19.23
N ALA A 122 -5.28 -18.42 -20.34
CA ALA A 122 -5.10 -19.21 -21.57
C ALA A 122 -4.17 -20.43 -21.33
N LEU A 123 -3.05 -20.24 -20.62
CA LEU A 123 -2.14 -21.34 -20.25
C LEU A 123 -2.82 -22.37 -19.35
N SER A 124 -3.68 -21.95 -18.42
CA SER A 124 -4.41 -22.87 -17.54
C SER A 124 -5.44 -23.73 -18.29
N GLU A 125 -5.97 -23.23 -19.41
CA GLU A 125 -6.93 -23.93 -20.26
C GLU A 125 -6.25 -24.83 -21.29
N THR A 126 -4.94 -24.63 -21.57
CA THR A 126 -4.21 -25.49 -22.50
C THR A 126 -3.93 -26.87 -21.88
N PRO A 127 -4.45 -27.97 -22.47
CA PRO A 127 -4.16 -29.31 -21.98
C PRO A 127 -2.68 -29.64 -22.22
N ALA A 128 -2.01 -30.15 -21.19
CA ALA A 128 -0.65 -30.66 -21.32
C ALA A 128 -0.65 -31.86 -22.28
N LYS A 129 -0.15 -31.65 -23.51
CA LYS A 129 0.11 -32.75 -24.45
C LYS A 129 1.32 -33.53 -23.95
N PHE A 130 1.08 -34.59 -23.19
CA PHE A 130 2.05 -35.66 -23.01
C PHE A 130 2.11 -36.44 -24.34
N PRO A 131 3.26 -36.53 -25.01
CA PRO A 131 3.38 -37.42 -26.15
C PRO A 131 3.20 -38.85 -25.63
N CYS A 132 2.13 -39.52 -26.06
CA CYS A 132 1.99 -40.94 -25.88
C CYS A 132 3.21 -41.61 -26.54
N ARG A 133 4.08 -42.19 -25.73
CA ARG A 133 5.16 -43.07 -26.20
C ARG A 133 4.47 -44.26 -26.86
N SER A 134 4.35 -44.24 -28.18
CA SER A 134 3.90 -45.40 -28.95
C SER A 134 4.95 -46.50 -28.75
N GLY A 135 4.66 -47.41 -27.83
CA GLY A 135 5.42 -48.64 -27.64
C GLY A 135 5.31 -49.49 -28.90
N SER A 136 6.48 -49.96 -29.34
CA SER A 136 6.71 -50.90 -30.43
C SER A 136 6.05 -52.25 -30.21
#